data_AF-A0A3A9SYQ5-F1
#
_entry.id   AF-A0A3A9SYQ5-F1
#
_cell.length_a   1.000
_cell.length_b   1.000
_cell.length_c   1.000
_cell.angle_alpha   90.00
_cell.angle_beta   90.00
_cell.angle_gamma   90.00
#
_symmetry.space_group_name_H-M   'P 1'
#
loop_
_entity.id
_entity.type
_entity.pdbx_description
1 polymer ?
#
loop_
_entity_poly.entity_id
_entity_poly.type
_entity_poly.pdbx_seq_one_letter_code
_entity_poly.pdbx_strand_id
1 'polypeptide(L)'
;MISCKKCGKQFEITNDRHFIFICSECMNGFNVETSVDTGSMDYDIFLDEKKVGFIEEVSNSVVKSYIVRKIHCLGECVRTESEDVNEIIDEIRNAIKQAHEKEIIKQENKKAIVEKYCKEYNGRSVCLYSHDYLGYQDSLVTLRNFGQGQWLIVEKYFLSGEFRFERETEIFDTIISLEEFRTWITEFVETYFDELSNHRFNERDGLPHIEDFGRVLSVKKEIYGSERKEC
;
A
#
# COMPACT_ATOMS: atom_id res chain seq x y z
N MET A 1 27.97 10.65 4.81
CA MET A 1 27.35 11.13 6.06
C MET A 1 26.84 12.55 5.85
N ILE A 2 25.57 12.82 6.18
CA ILE A 2 24.91 14.10 5.98
C ILE A 2 24.33 14.55 7.31
N SER A 3 24.47 15.83 7.63
CA SER A 3 23.87 16.42 8.83
C SER A 3 22.71 17.31 8.46
N CYS A 4 21.57 17.13 9.13
CA CYS A 4 20.45 18.05 8.99
C CYS A 4 20.84 19.43 9.52
N LYS A 5 20.77 20.46 8.66
CA LYS A 5 21.14 21.84 9.02
C LYS A 5 20.30 22.46 10.15
N LYS A 6 19.11 21.91 10.44
CA LYS A 6 18.17 22.45 11.43
C LYS A 6 18.21 21.72 12.79
N CYS A 7 18.24 20.39 12.80
CA CYS A 7 18.22 19.60 14.04
C CYS A 7 19.56 18.95 14.40
N GLY A 8 20.56 18.98 13.51
CA GLY A 8 21.89 18.42 13.76
C GLY A 8 21.99 16.90 13.70
N LYS A 9 20.88 16.19 13.49
CA LYS A 9 20.88 14.72 13.33
C LYS A 9 21.68 14.32 12.08
N GLN A 10 22.46 13.24 12.22
CA GLN A 10 23.33 12.71 11.17
C GLN A 10 22.71 11.47 10.54
N PHE A 11 22.93 11.31 9.24
CA PHE A 11 22.37 10.24 8.42
C PHE A 11 23.44 9.69 7.48
N GLU A 12 23.45 8.38 7.28
CA GLU A 12 24.35 7.68 6.37
C GLU A 12 23.72 7.46 5.00
N ILE A 13 23.87 8.44 4.12
CA ILE A 13 23.44 8.34 2.72
C ILE A 13 24.66 8.16 1.83
N THR A 14 24.61 7.14 0.97
CA THR A 14 25.55 6.91 -0.12
C THR A 14 24.79 7.06 -1.43
N ASN A 15 25.09 8.11 -2.18
CA ASN A 15 24.50 8.34 -3.50
C ASN A 15 25.55 8.91 -4.45
N ASP A 16 25.52 8.47 -5.70
CA ASP A 16 26.43 8.88 -6.76
C ASP A 16 25.87 10.05 -7.60
N ARG A 17 24.58 10.37 -7.44
CA ARG A 17 23.89 11.48 -8.12
C ARG A 17 23.61 12.63 -7.16
N HIS A 18 23.32 13.80 -7.70
CA HIS A 18 22.67 14.87 -6.95
C HIS A 18 21.39 14.36 -6.28
N PHE A 19 21.11 14.82 -5.06
CA PHE A 19 19.90 14.40 -4.36
C PHE A 19 19.36 15.49 -3.44
N ILE A 20 18.05 15.43 -3.22
CA ILE A 20 17.34 16.21 -2.24
C ILE A 20 17.18 15.37 -0.99
N PHE A 21 17.60 15.93 0.13
CA PHE A 21 17.45 15.32 1.44
C PHE A 21 16.35 16.02 2.23
N ILE A 22 15.44 15.24 2.81
CA ILE A 22 14.40 15.69 3.75
C ILE A 22 14.63 14.97 5.10
N CYS A 23 14.73 15.74 6.18
CA CYS A 23 14.80 15.19 7.54
C CYS A 23 13.39 14.95 8.10
N SER A 24 13.07 13.73 8.54
CA SER A 24 11.75 13.39 9.11
C SER A 24 11.45 14.13 10.42
N GLU A 25 12.48 14.39 11.25
CA GLU A 25 12.33 14.99 12.58
C GLU A 25 11.84 16.44 12.52
N CYS A 26 12.38 17.23 11.59
CA CYS A 26 12.12 18.67 11.52
C CYS A 26 11.52 19.12 10.18
N MET A 27 11.28 18.17 9.28
CA MET A 27 10.77 18.36 7.92
C MET A 27 11.53 19.44 7.15
N ASN A 28 12.83 19.60 7.41
CA ASN A 28 13.67 20.55 6.69
C ASN A 28 14.34 19.84 5.51
N GLY A 29 14.27 20.44 4.34
CA GLY A 29 14.88 19.93 3.13
C GLY A 29 16.07 20.76 2.67
N PHE A 30 17.01 20.14 1.97
CA PHE A 30 18.07 20.82 1.22
C PHE A 30 18.60 19.90 0.12
N ASN A 31 19.11 20.49 -0.96
CA ASN A 31 19.84 19.75 -1.98
C ASN A 31 21.28 19.48 -1.54
N VAL A 32 21.80 18.36 -2.00
CA VAL A 32 23.21 17.99 -1.88
C VAL A 32 23.73 17.77 -3.28
N GLU A 33 24.67 18.63 -3.65
CA GLU A 33 25.33 18.56 -4.95
C GLU A 33 26.53 17.62 -4.88
N THR A 34 26.61 16.69 -5.83
CA THR A 34 27.78 15.82 -6.01
C THR A 34 28.66 16.39 -7.10
N SER A 35 29.92 15.97 -7.18
CA SER A 35 30.92 16.52 -8.12
C SER A 35 30.68 16.18 -9.60
N VAL A 36 29.54 15.59 -9.95
CA VAL A 36 29.19 15.16 -11.31
C VAL A 36 28.20 16.15 -11.89
N ASP A 37 28.72 17.22 -12.48
CA ASP A 37 27.92 18.28 -13.09
C ASP A 37 27.30 17.80 -14.41
N THR A 38 26.04 17.35 -14.37
CA THR A 38 25.31 16.87 -15.58
C THR A 38 24.49 17.94 -16.27
N GLY A 39 24.34 19.13 -15.68
CA GLY A 39 23.46 20.18 -16.20
C GLY A 39 21.96 19.80 -16.25
N SER A 40 21.56 18.66 -15.67
CA SER A 40 20.19 18.17 -15.58
C SER A 40 19.72 18.08 -14.12
N MET A 41 18.44 18.38 -13.86
CA MET A 41 17.85 18.24 -12.51
C MET A 41 17.33 16.82 -12.22
N ASP A 42 18.16 15.81 -12.49
CA ASP A 42 17.82 14.42 -12.15
C ASP A 42 18.26 14.12 -10.71
N TYR A 43 17.45 14.57 -9.74
CA TYR A 43 17.73 14.39 -8.32
C TYR A 43 17.07 13.13 -7.78
N ASP A 44 17.80 12.37 -6.97
CA ASP A 44 17.15 11.41 -6.07
C ASP A 44 16.54 12.12 -4.87
N ILE A 45 15.47 11.56 -4.29
CA ILE A 45 14.81 12.12 -3.10
C ILE A 45 14.98 11.14 -1.95
N PHE A 46 15.60 11.61 -0.87
CA PHE A 46 15.79 10.86 0.36
C PHE A 46 14.98 11.46 1.51
N LEU A 47 14.28 10.59 2.24
CA LEU A 47 13.71 10.88 3.55
C LEU A 47 14.55 10.12 4.57
N ASP A 48 15.28 10.85 5.41
CA ASP A 48 16.36 10.29 6.22
C ASP A 48 17.33 9.48 5.36
N GLU A 49 17.55 8.19 5.66
CA GLU A 49 18.47 7.30 4.92
C GLU A 49 17.79 6.56 3.77
N LYS A 50 16.47 6.68 3.63
CA LYS A 50 15.68 5.92 2.66
C LYS A 50 15.45 6.74 1.40
N LYS A 51 15.80 6.18 0.23
CA LYS A 51 15.37 6.72 -1.07
C LYS A 51 13.86 6.54 -1.20
N VAL A 52 13.13 7.64 -1.33
CA VAL A 52 11.66 7.68 -1.41
C VAL A 52 11.15 8.17 -2.76
N GLY A 53 12.05 8.60 -3.65
CA GLY A 53 11.66 9.21 -4.90
C GLY A 53 12.81 9.63 -5.78
N PHE A 54 12.46 10.27 -6.89
CA PHE A 54 13.37 10.92 -7.82
C PHE A 54 12.65 12.02 -8.60
N ILE A 55 13.42 12.93 -9.18
CA ILE A 55 12.97 13.95 -10.12
C ILE A 55 13.41 13.54 -11.51
N GLU A 56 12.47 13.60 -12.46
CA GLU A 56 12.74 13.40 -13.88
C GLU A 56 12.55 14.73 -14.60
N GLU A 57 13.56 15.17 -15.35
CA GLU A 57 13.45 16.30 -16.25
C GLU A 57 13.00 15.85 -17.64
N VAL A 58 11.85 16.34 -18.10
CA VAL A 58 11.23 15.97 -19.38
C VAL A 58 11.17 17.19 -20.29
N SER A 59 11.96 17.17 -21.36
CA SER A 59 11.85 18.17 -22.43
C SER A 59 10.60 17.93 -23.28
N ASN A 60 9.82 18.97 -23.54
CA ASN A 60 8.69 18.89 -24.46
C ASN A 60 9.18 18.64 -25.90
N SER A 61 8.71 17.55 -26.52
CA SER A 61 9.11 17.13 -27.86
C SER A 61 8.69 18.10 -28.97
N VAL A 62 7.66 18.93 -28.73
CA VAL A 62 7.11 19.91 -29.68
C VAL A 62 7.76 21.28 -29.50
N VAL A 63 8.01 21.68 -28.25
CA VAL A 63 8.65 22.96 -27.90
C VAL A 63 9.94 22.66 -27.16
N LYS A 64 11.04 22.49 -27.91
CA LYS A 64 12.35 22.04 -27.37
C LYS A 64 12.93 22.91 -26.24
N SER A 65 12.45 24.14 -26.08
CA SER A 65 12.85 25.06 -25.01
C SER A 65 12.01 24.94 -23.74
N TYR A 66 11.00 24.08 -23.72
CA TYR A 66 10.10 23.92 -22.58
C TYR A 66 10.44 22.66 -21.79
N ILE A 67 10.92 22.87 -20.57
CA ILE A 67 11.34 21.81 -19.66
C ILE A 67 10.27 21.66 -18.59
N VAL A 68 9.82 20.42 -18.37
CA VAL A 68 8.87 20.06 -17.32
C VAL A 68 9.54 19.07 -16.38
N ARG A 69 9.37 19.25 -15.08
CA ARG A 69 9.89 18.33 -14.06
C ARG A 69 8.78 17.49 -13.48
N LYS A 70 9.03 16.20 -13.32
CA LYS A 70 8.13 15.28 -12.61
C LYS A 70 8.82 14.84 -11.33
N ILE A 71 8.17 15.11 -10.21
CA ILE A 71 8.60 14.70 -8.88
C ILE A 71 7.85 13.41 -8.54
N HIS A 72 8.56 12.30 -8.57
CA HIS A 72 8.06 11.01 -8.13
C HIS A 72 8.43 10.82 -6.66
N CYS A 73 7.47 10.86 -5.74
CA CYS A 73 7.74 10.77 -4.30
C CYS A 73 6.64 9.95 -3.59
N LEU A 74 7.04 8.89 -2.87
CA LEU A 74 6.13 8.05 -2.06
C LEU A 74 4.90 7.54 -2.84
N GLY A 75 5.06 7.22 -4.12
CA GLY A 75 3.98 6.72 -4.98
C GLY A 75 3.10 7.80 -5.61
N GLU A 76 3.30 9.08 -5.27
CA GLU A 76 2.66 10.22 -5.91
C GLU A 76 3.57 10.78 -7.02
N CYS A 77 2.97 11.40 -8.04
CA CYS A 77 3.69 12.07 -9.13
C CYS A 77 3.16 13.50 -9.28
N VAL A 78 4.00 14.47 -8.94
CA VAL A 78 3.69 15.90 -9.08
C VAL A 78 4.44 16.46 -10.28
N ARG A 79 3.74 17.26 -11.11
CA ARG A 79 4.34 17.95 -12.25
C ARG A 79 4.59 19.40 -11.88
N THR A 80 5.81 19.88 -12.09
CA THR A 80 6.20 21.27 -11.86
C THR A 80 7.03 21.81 -13.01
N GLU A 81 7.00 23.12 -13.17
CA GLU A 81 7.77 23.86 -14.18
C GLU A 81 8.83 24.74 -13.51
N SER A 82 8.88 24.73 -12.18
CA SER A 82 9.85 25.52 -11.42
C SER A 82 11.28 25.03 -11.65
N GLU A 83 12.20 25.99 -11.74
CA GLU A 83 13.66 25.78 -11.72
C GLU A 83 14.24 26.09 -10.34
N ASP A 84 13.45 26.60 -9.39
CA ASP A 84 13.91 26.86 -8.03
C ASP A 84 13.86 25.57 -7.20
N VAL A 85 15.05 25.11 -6.82
CA VAL A 85 15.24 23.92 -5.99
C VAL A 85 14.49 24.02 -4.66
N ASN A 86 14.32 25.23 -4.10
CA ASN A 86 13.58 25.41 -2.85
C ASN A 86 12.07 25.20 -3.04
N GLU A 87 11.50 25.67 -4.15
CA GLU A 87 10.09 25.41 -4.49
C GLU A 87 9.85 23.91 -4.71
N ILE A 88 10.76 23.23 -5.40
CA ILE A 88 10.75 21.77 -5.58
C ILE A 88 10.82 21.06 -4.23
N ILE A 89 11.70 21.49 -3.32
CA ILE A 89 11.81 20.95 -1.96
C ILE A 89 10.47 21.12 -1.21
N ASP A 90 9.80 22.26 -1.34
CA ASP A 90 8.51 22.50 -0.70
C ASP A 90 7.40 21.61 -1.28
N GLU A 91 7.38 21.37 -2.60
CA GLU A 91 6.48 20.40 -3.22
C GLU A 91 6.71 18.98 -2.66
N ILE A 92 7.98 18.55 -2.56
CA ILE A 92 8.35 17.24 -1.97
C ILE A 92 7.88 17.15 -0.52
N ARG A 93 8.11 18.19 0.29
CA ARG A 93 7.68 18.22 1.70
C ARG A 93 6.17 18.11 1.83
N ASN A 94 5.43 18.79 0.95
CA ASN A 94 3.96 18.71 0.94
C ASN A 94 3.49 17.31 0.53
N ALA A 95 4.12 16.68 -0.48
CA ALA A 95 3.83 15.30 -0.86
C ALA A 95 4.09 14.32 0.30
N ILE A 96 5.20 14.48 1.02
CA ILE A 96 5.52 13.65 2.20
C ILE A 96 4.48 13.85 3.32
N LYS A 97 4.09 15.10 3.61
CA LYS A 97 3.05 15.39 4.61
C LYS A 97 1.71 14.76 4.24
N GLN A 98 1.29 14.90 2.98
CA GLN A 98 0.03 14.31 2.51
C GLN A 98 0.08 12.78 2.56
N ALA A 99 1.20 12.17 2.17
CA ALA A 99 1.40 10.72 2.28
C ALA A 99 1.32 10.26 3.75
N HIS A 100 1.93 11.01 4.67
CA HIS A 100 1.86 10.73 6.11
C HIS A 100 0.44 10.89 6.68
N GLU A 101 -0.27 11.94 6.30
CA GLU A 101 -1.67 12.18 6.72
C GLU A 101 -2.59 11.07 6.20
N LYS A 102 -2.44 10.67 4.92
CA LYS A 102 -3.13 9.50 4.35
C LYS A 102 -2.85 8.24 5.16
N GLU A 103 -1.60 8.00 5.56
CA GLU A 103 -1.24 6.85 6.39
C GLU A 103 -1.82 6.93 7.80
N ILE A 104 -1.85 8.10 8.46
CA ILE A 104 -2.51 8.26 9.75
C ILE A 104 -4.00 7.92 9.65
N ILE A 105 -4.71 8.49 8.67
CA ILE A 105 -6.13 8.21 8.45
C ILE A 105 -6.35 6.71 8.19
N LYS A 106 -5.46 6.09 7.41
CA LYS A 106 -5.46 4.65 7.15
C LYS A 106 -5.36 3.84 8.45
N GLN A 107 -4.44 4.20 9.34
CA GLN A 107 -4.24 3.55 10.63
C GLN A 107 -5.39 3.79 11.61
N GLU A 108 -5.97 4.98 11.63
CA GLU A 108 -7.16 5.27 12.45
C GLU A 108 -8.37 4.43 11.98
N ASN A 109 -8.58 4.32 10.67
CA ASN A 109 -9.60 3.47 10.08
C ASN A 109 -9.38 1.99 10.44
N LYS A 110 -8.13 1.49 10.35
CA LYS A 110 -7.76 0.12 10.81
C LYS A 110 -8.21 -0.11 12.24
N LYS A 111 -7.82 0.79 13.14
CA LYS A 111 -8.13 0.69 14.55
C LYS A 111 -9.64 0.70 14.80
N ALA A 112 -10.37 1.60 14.14
CA ALA A 112 -11.83 1.68 14.25
C ALA A 112 -12.51 0.38 13.82
N ILE A 113 -12.01 -0.27 12.76
CA ILE A 113 -12.52 -1.56 12.29
C ILE A 113 -12.26 -2.69 13.30
N VAL A 114 -11.03 -2.78 13.83
CA VAL A 114 -10.68 -3.75 14.88
C VAL A 114 -11.57 -3.58 16.11
N GLU A 115 -11.75 -2.34 16.58
CA GLU A 115 -12.61 -2.04 17.72
C GLU A 115 -14.06 -2.40 17.46
N LYS A 116 -14.56 -2.11 16.25
CA LYS A 116 -15.88 -2.52 15.81
C LYS A 116 -16.05 -4.04 15.87
N TYR A 117 -15.09 -4.82 15.35
CA TYR A 117 -15.14 -6.29 15.41
C TYR A 117 -15.09 -6.83 16.82
N CYS A 118 -14.19 -6.31 17.66
CA CYS A 118 -14.09 -6.67 19.06
C CYS A 118 -15.39 -6.42 19.83
N LYS A 119 -16.09 -5.31 19.51
CA LYS A 119 -17.29 -4.88 20.23
C LYS A 119 -18.58 -5.51 19.72
N GLU A 120 -18.74 -5.64 18.41
CA GLU A 120 -20.04 -5.90 17.77
C GLU A 120 -20.21 -7.33 17.24
N TYR A 121 -19.10 -8.06 17.02
CA TYR A 121 -19.15 -9.25 16.15
C TYR A 121 -18.84 -10.58 16.81
N ASN A 122 -18.53 -10.61 18.11
CA ASN A 122 -18.52 -11.86 18.86
C ASN A 122 -19.93 -12.50 18.86
N GLY A 123 -20.17 -13.45 17.94
CA GLY A 123 -21.45 -14.12 17.74
C GLY A 123 -22.26 -13.69 16.50
N ARG A 124 -21.69 -12.97 15.53
CA ARG A 124 -22.40 -12.58 14.29
C ARG A 124 -21.60 -12.90 13.03
N SER A 125 -22.31 -13.16 11.92
CA SER A 125 -21.69 -13.28 10.60
C SER A 125 -21.43 -11.91 9.99
N VAL A 126 -20.28 -11.75 9.33
CA VAL A 126 -19.86 -10.48 8.71
C VAL A 126 -19.38 -10.73 7.30
N CYS A 127 -19.91 -9.96 6.35
CA CYS A 127 -19.30 -9.83 5.03
C CYS A 127 -18.33 -8.65 5.06
N LEU A 128 -17.08 -8.89 4.67
CA LEU A 128 -16.01 -7.91 4.80
C LEU A 128 -15.64 -7.23 3.48
N TYR A 129 -16.00 -7.81 2.34
CA TYR A 129 -15.66 -7.27 1.03
C TYR A 129 -16.68 -7.71 -0.01
N SER A 130 -16.96 -6.81 -0.97
CA SER A 130 -17.74 -7.03 -2.19
C SER A 130 -17.15 -6.05 -3.20
N HIS A 131 -16.56 -6.52 -4.28
CA HIS A 131 -16.03 -5.61 -5.28
C HIS A 131 -16.30 -6.08 -6.70
N ASP A 132 -16.71 -5.10 -7.48
CA ASP A 132 -17.13 -5.22 -8.85
C ASP A 132 -16.54 -4.01 -9.60
N TYR A 133 -15.46 -4.23 -10.37
CA TYR A 133 -14.96 -3.21 -11.32
C TYR A 133 -15.53 -3.43 -12.73
N LEU A 134 -16.20 -4.57 -12.98
CA LEU A 134 -16.60 -4.99 -14.32
C LEU A 134 -18.00 -5.66 -14.44
N GLY A 135 -18.78 -5.76 -13.36
CA GLY A 135 -20.16 -6.28 -13.42
C GLY A 135 -20.27 -7.81 -13.44
N TYR A 136 -19.23 -8.54 -13.05
CA TYR A 136 -19.18 -10.00 -13.13
C TYR A 136 -18.59 -10.61 -11.85
N GLN A 137 -19.45 -10.70 -10.83
CA GLN A 137 -19.32 -11.42 -9.56
C GLN A 137 -18.34 -10.87 -8.52
N ASP A 138 -18.88 -10.66 -7.30
CA ASP A 138 -18.17 -10.12 -6.15
C ASP A 138 -17.15 -11.12 -5.58
N SER A 139 -15.89 -10.72 -5.44
CA SER A 139 -15.00 -11.37 -4.48
C SER A 139 -15.48 -11.03 -3.07
N LEU A 140 -15.57 -12.03 -2.19
CA LEU A 140 -16.18 -11.92 -0.87
C LEU A 140 -15.30 -12.60 0.19
N VAL A 141 -15.07 -11.94 1.31
CA VAL A 141 -14.55 -12.60 2.52
C VAL A 141 -15.59 -12.50 3.62
N THR A 142 -16.00 -13.65 4.15
CA THR A 142 -17.03 -13.76 5.18
C THR A 142 -16.44 -14.35 6.46
N LEU A 143 -16.65 -13.70 7.59
CA LEU A 143 -16.41 -14.27 8.91
C LEU A 143 -17.71 -14.82 9.48
N ARG A 144 -17.69 -16.06 9.96
CA ARG A 144 -18.82 -16.73 10.62
C ARG A 144 -18.40 -17.19 12.01
N ASN A 145 -19.14 -16.79 13.02
CA ASN A 145 -18.99 -17.31 14.38
C ASN A 145 -20.02 -18.42 14.61
N PHE A 146 -19.57 -19.61 15.04
CA PHE A 146 -20.43 -20.75 15.36
C PHE A 146 -20.76 -20.88 16.85
N GLY A 147 -20.34 -19.92 17.67
CA GLY A 147 -20.41 -19.97 19.13
C GLY A 147 -19.22 -20.69 19.74
N GLN A 148 -19.08 -20.62 21.06
CA GLN A 148 -18.01 -21.31 21.81
C GLN A 148 -16.58 -20.99 21.32
N GLY A 149 -16.38 -19.80 20.78
CA GLY A 149 -15.07 -19.40 20.24
C GLY A 149 -14.77 -19.90 18.83
N GLN A 150 -15.70 -20.61 18.19
CA GLN A 150 -15.45 -21.19 16.87
C GLN A 150 -15.69 -20.17 15.77
N TRP A 151 -14.66 -19.96 14.94
CA TRP A 151 -14.71 -19.03 13.82
C TRP A 151 -14.41 -19.74 12.51
N LEU A 152 -15.15 -19.37 11.47
CA LEU A 152 -14.95 -19.79 10.10
C LEU A 152 -14.75 -18.58 9.22
N ILE A 153 -13.65 -18.59 8.47
CA ILE A 153 -13.43 -17.66 7.37
C ILE A 153 -13.84 -18.37 6.07
N VAL A 154 -14.69 -17.73 5.29
CA VAL A 154 -15.06 -18.16 3.93
C VAL A 154 -14.60 -17.09 2.95
N GLU A 155 -13.61 -17.44 2.17
CA GLU A 155 -13.02 -16.57 1.16
C GLU A 155 -13.48 -17.02 -0.22
N LYS A 156 -14.02 -16.11 -1.03
CA LYS A 156 -14.45 -16.33 -2.41
C LYS A 156 -13.79 -15.31 -3.32
N TYR A 157 -12.97 -15.75 -4.28
CA TYR A 157 -12.32 -14.85 -5.23
C TYR A 157 -12.66 -15.13 -6.68
N PHE A 158 -12.63 -14.08 -7.49
CA PHE A 158 -12.75 -14.14 -8.94
C PHE A 158 -11.60 -13.36 -9.58
N LEU A 159 -10.66 -14.08 -10.19
CA LEU A 159 -9.67 -13.45 -11.07
C LEU A 159 -10.32 -13.16 -12.44
N SER A 160 -9.84 -12.10 -13.09
CA SER A 160 -10.44 -11.34 -14.21
C SER A 160 -11.08 -12.15 -15.37
N GLY A 161 -11.78 -11.43 -16.26
CA GLY A 161 -12.67 -11.98 -17.29
C GLY A 161 -12.10 -13.02 -18.26
N GLU A 162 -10.78 -13.16 -18.40
CA GLU A 162 -10.13 -14.17 -19.26
C GLU A 162 -9.66 -15.43 -18.49
N PHE A 163 -9.47 -15.35 -17.16
CA PHE A 163 -9.06 -16.45 -16.30
C PHE A 163 -9.89 -16.45 -15.03
N ARG A 164 -11.05 -17.11 -15.06
CA ARG A 164 -11.82 -17.23 -13.81
C ARG A 164 -11.21 -18.33 -12.97
N PHE A 165 -10.55 -17.91 -11.92
CA PHE A 165 -10.17 -18.76 -10.81
C PHE A 165 -11.13 -18.47 -9.67
N GLU A 166 -12.01 -19.43 -9.37
CA GLU A 166 -12.82 -19.39 -8.15
C GLU A 166 -12.09 -20.17 -7.07
N ARG A 167 -11.83 -19.51 -5.93
CA ARG A 167 -11.32 -20.17 -4.72
C ARG A 167 -12.32 -19.98 -3.61
N GLU A 168 -12.89 -21.06 -3.11
CA GLU A 168 -13.60 -21.07 -1.83
C GLU A 168 -12.66 -21.68 -0.78
N THR A 169 -12.16 -20.87 0.16
CA THR A 169 -11.35 -21.37 1.28
C THR A 169 -12.16 -21.28 2.57
N GLU A 170 -12.30 -22.43 3.24
CA GLU A 170 -12.89 -22.50 4.58
C GLU A 170 -11.78 -22.68 5.61
N ILE A 171 -11.67 -21.77 6.57
CA ILE A 171 -10.64 -21.82 7.63
C ILE A 171 -11.27 -21.75 8.99
N PHE A 172 -10.90 -22.68 9.85
CA PHE A 172 -11.45 -22.80 11.19
C PHE A 172 -10.43 -22.52 12.27
N ASP A 173 -10.82 -21.70 13.24
CA ASP A 173 -10.06 -21.51 14.47
C ASP A 173 -10.97 -21.52 15.71
N THR A 174 -10.39 -21.87 16.86
CA THR A 174 -11.07 -21.87 18.16
C THR A 174 -10.42 -20.86 19.10
N ILE A 175 -11.15 -19.80 19.39
CA ILE A 175 -10.74 -18.63 20.15
C ILE A 175 -11.46 -18.64 21.49
N ILE A 176 -10.75 -18.92 22.57
CA ILE A 176 -11.34 -19.19 23.88
C ILE A 176 -11.44 -17.96 24.79
N SER A 177 -10.86 -16.82 24.39
CA SER A 177 -10.94 -15.57 25.15
C SER A 177 -11.13 -14.32 24.27
N LEU A 178 -11.58 -13.22 24.87
CA LEU A 178 -11.71 -11.92 24.18
C LEU A 178 -10.34 -11.35 23.77
N GLU A 179 -9.30 -11.62 24.55
CA GLU A 179 -7.93 -11.18 24.26
C GLU A 179 -7.37 -11.92 23.04
N GLU A 180 -7.56 -13.24 22.97
CA GLU A 180 -7.21 -14.02 21.78
C GLU A 180 -7.99 -13.55 20.55
N PHE A 181 -9.29 -13.26 20.69
CA PHE A 181 -10.09 -12.74 19.58
C PHE A 181 -9.55 -11.41 19.07
N ARG A 182 -9.15 -10.53 19.98
CA ARG A 182 -8.57 -9.23 19.64
C ARG A 182 -7.27 -9.40 18.85
N THR A 183 -6.37 -10.27 19.29
CA THR A 183 -5.12 -10.55 18.57
C THR A 183 -5.42 -11.11 17.18
N TRP A 184 -6.26 -12.15 17.11
CA TRP A 184 -6.63 -12.80 15.86
C TRP A 184 -7.27 -11.84 14.85
N ILE A 185 -8.24 -11.02 15.28
CA ILE A 185 -8.90 -10.07 14.38
C ILE A 185 -7.99 -8.90 14.00
N THR A 186 -7.04 -8.52 14.86
CA THR A 186 -6.01 -7.54 14.51
C THR A 186 -5.13 -8.07 13.39
N GLU A 187 -4.58 -9.27 13.52
CA GLU A 187 -3.74 -9.88 12.48
C GLU A 187 -4.53 -10.04 11.17
N PHE A 188 -5.78 -10.49 11.26
CA PHE A 188 -6.65 -10.65 10.09
C PHE A 188 -6.92 -9.30 9.39
N VAL A 189 -7.30 -8.28 10.15
CA VAL A 189 -7.55 -6.94 9.58
C VAL A 189 -6.26 -6.36 9.03
N GLU A 190 -5.12 -6.49 9.68
CA GLU A 190 -3.85 -5.96 9.18
C GLU A 190 -3.44 -6.58 7.85
N THR A 191 -3.59 -7.90 7.73
CA THR A 191 -3.29 -8.64 6.50
C THR A 191 -4.24 -8.28 5.35
N TYR A 192 -5.52 -8.00 5.64
CA TYR A 192 -6.53 -7.73 4.62
C TYR A 192 -6.94 -6.25 4.49
N PHE A 193 -6.44 -5.31 5.29
CA PHE A 193 -7.02 -3.96 5.38
C PHE A 193 -7.04 -3.21 4.03
N ASP A 194 -5.98 -3.34 3.25
CA ASP A 194 -5.87 -2.66 1.95
C ASP A 194 -6.90 -3.17 0.95
N GLU A 195 -7.23 -4.46 1.05
CA GLU A 195 -8.35 -5.07 0.34
C GLU A 195 -9.69 -4.61 0.92
N LEU A 196 -9.91 -4.78 2.22
CA LEU A 196 -11.19 -4.55 2.88
C LEU A 196 -11.66 -3.09 2.82
N SER A 197 -10.73 -2.14 2.89
CA SER A 197 -11.08 -0.72 3.13
C SER A 197 -10.65 0.23 2.02
N ASN A 198 -9.58 -0.08 1.30
CA ASN A 198 -9.02 0.84 0.31
C ASN A 198 -9.28 0.42 -1.14
N HIS A 199 -9.87 -0.77 -1.37
CA HIS A 199 -10.12 -1.31 -2.69
C HIS A 199 -8.85 -1.34 -3.57
N ARG A 200 -7.68 -1.59 -2.96
CA ARG A 200 -6.37 -1.56 -3.64
C ARG A 200 -5.81 -2.95 -3.89
N PHE A 201 -6.64 -3.87 -4.40
CA PHE A 201 -6.15 -5.18 -4.82
C PHE A 201 -5.10 -5.04 -5.91
N ASN A 202 -3.89 -5.55 -5.65
CA ASN A 202 -2.85 -5.69 -6.67
C ASN A 202 -2.79 -7.15 -7.13
N GLU A 203 -3.30 -7.41 -8.33
CA GLU A 203 -3.29 -8.75 -8.94
C GLU A 203 -1.89 -9.40 -8.99
N ARG A 204 -0.82 -8.59 -8.98
CA ARG A 204 0.58 -9.09 -9.01
C ARG A 204 1.09 -9.60 -7.67
N ASP A 205 0.59 -9.04 -6.57
CA ASP A 205 1.06 -9.39 -5.22
C ASP A 205 0.34 -10.64 -4.71
N GLY A 206 -0.71 -11.07 -5.42
CA GLY A 206 -1.52 -12.21 -5.04
C GLY A 206 -2.42 -11.89 -3.86
N LEU A 207 -3.15 -12.92 -3.43
CA LEU A 207 -4.01 -12.81 -2.25
C LEU A 207 -3.20 -13.06 -0.99
N PRO A 208 -3.55 -12.42 0.14
CA PRO A 208 -2.93 -12.75 1.41
C PRO A 208 -3.13 -14.23 1.79
N HIS A 209 -2.18 -14.79 2.55
CA HIS A 209 -2.21 -16.19 2.99
C HIS A 209 -3.25 -16.39 4.09
N ILE A 210 -4.50 -16.63 3.70
CA ILE A 210 -5.59 -16.82 4.66
C ILE A 210 -5.36 -18.02 5.59
N GLU A 211 -4.56 -18.99 5.13
CA GLU A 211 -4.15 -20.19 5.86
C GLU A 211 -3.43 -19.90 7.18
N ASP A 212 -2.89 -18.69 7.35
CA ASP A 212 -2.22 -18.29 8.59
C ASP A 212 -3.20 -18.07 9.76
N PHE A 213 -4.50 -17.92 9.47
CA PHE A 213 -5.54 -17.60 10.47
C PHE A 213 -6.25 -18.82 11.07
N GLY A 214 -5.83 -20.03 10.72
CA GLY A 214 -6.38 -21.25 11.31
C GLY A 214 -6.21 -22.50 10.45
N ARG A 215 -6.96 -23.54 10.78
CA ARG A 215 -6.91 -24.80 10.05
C ARG A 215 -7.80 -24.74 8.81
N VAL A 216 -7.19 -24.93 7.64
CA VAL A 216 -7.91 -25.11 6.37
C VAL A 216 -8.80 -26.35 6.46
N LEU A 217 -10.11 -26.16 6.25
CA LEU A 217 -11.11 -27.22 6.23
C LEU A 217 -11.35 -27.72 4.80
N SER A 218 -11.52 -26.79 3.86
CA SER A 218 -11.77 -27.10 2.47
C SER A 218 -11.23 -26.01 1.55
N VAL A 219 -10.80 -26.43 0.36
CA VAL A 219 -10.41 -25.53 -0.72
C VAL A 219 -11.10 -26.04 -1.97
N LYS A 220 -12.03 -25.26 -2.51
CA LYS A 220 -12.62 -25.53 -3.83
C LYS A 220 -11.97 -24.59 -4.83
N LYS A 221 -11.43 -25.16 -5.90
CA LYS A 221 -10.80 -24.42 -7.00
C LYS A 221 -11.55 -24.72 -8.29
N GLU A 222 -12.15 -23.72 -8.90
CA GLU A 222 -12.67 -23.83 -10.27
C GLU A 222 -11.81 -22.99 -11.20
N ILE A 223 -11.33 -23.60 -12.27
CA ILE A 223 -10.54 -22.94 -13.31
C ILE A 223 -11.39 -22.91 -14.58
N TYR A 224 -11.79 -21.73 -15.03
CA TYR A 224 -12.48 -21.55 -16.29
C TYR A 224 -11.48 -21.14 -17.37
N GLY A 225 -11.21 -22.04 -18.33
CA GLY A 225 -10.60 -21.68 -19.63
C GLY A 225 -9.40 -22.51 -20.08
N SER A 226 -9.65 -23.61 -20.81
CA SER A 226 -9.26 -23.74 -22.23
C SER A 226 -9.85 -25.03 -22.80
N GLU A 227 -11.06 -24.97 -23.37
CA GLU A 227 -11.41 -25.92 -24.42
C GLU A 227 -10.44 -25.69 -25.58
N ARG A 228 -9.40 -26.52 -25.66
CA ARG A 228 -8.65 -26.67 -26.90
C ARG A 228 -9.63 -27.22 -27.92
N LYS A 229 -9.81 -26.48 -29.01
CA LYS A 229 -10.33 -27.01 -30.28
C LYS A 229 -9.63 -28.35 -30.55
N GLU A 230 -10.38 -29.44 -30.52
CA GLU A 230 -9.93 -30.70 -31.10
C GLU A 230 -9.73 -30.49 -32.61
N CYS A 231 -8.65 -31.10 -33.11
CA CYS A 231 -8.13 -30.96 -34.46
C CYS A 231 -9.09 -31.41 -35.56
#